data_AF-A0A424JIG7-F1
#
_entry.id   AF-A0A424JIG7-F1
#
_cell.length_a   1.000
_cell.length_b   1.000
_cell.length_c   1.000
_cell.angle_alpha   90.00
_cell.angle_beta   90.00
_cell.angle_gamma   90.00
#
_symmetry.space_group_name_H-M   'P 1'
#
loop_
_entity.id
_entity.type
_entity.pdbx_description
1 polymer ?
#
loop_
_entity_poly.entity_id
_entity_poly.type
_entity_poly.pdbx_seq_one_letter_code
_entity_poly.pdbx_strand_id
1 'polypeptide(L)'
;MADSAYKVLGPNDKVTTRTLLHEAIPITGTIVSGTYGTFPNEDNIKNFSHGMFQSVYDYPYLSSSANHIFDIAIGVSAQSGIYSSVTVQKEKKRNIYNQMAQVLVGYDVTGSVLQFDGDGDFTSTGDKMNDCIFLVFSRLLIKDEIKKESFNLELGVEVNRDSAIGSTRMTVMDVSASNEYRVNSPAGEYGILYATGAIDSAVTTETIGSHEYVKCGLIYYQAGVVVLTSSLFIEHDVTNGLLATNAASGMDGVEWLKKTSNQSQDNDIIDAFKANEISASADSFRNRIYNLQFNNTTELNSTVYFCRANHNEFNYSSNPTYLSESKVRVKNQSTDVPVSYITTIGMYNDRRELLAVAKLSEPLKKTPDTEFTLRVRLDY
;
A
#
# COMPACT_ATOMS: atom_id res chain seq x y z
N MET A 1 36.10 34.23 -31.46
CA MET A 1 34.79 33.69 -31.07
C MET A 1 35.08 32.54 -30.12
N ALA A 2 34.66 32.65 -28.86
CA ALA A 2 34.97 31.62 -27.86
C ALA A 2 34.21 30.34 -28.23
N ASP A 3 34.96 29.33 -28.63
CA ASP A 3 34.50 28.04 -29.11
C ASP A 3 34.02 27.21 -27.91
N SER A 4 32.76 27.40 -27.50
CA SER A 4 32.23 26.68 -26.35
C SER A 4 31.77 25.30 -26.79
N ALA A 5 32.64 24.29 -26.62
CA ALA A 5 32.28 22.87 -26.75
C ALA A 5 31.12 22.43 -25.82
N TYR A 6 30.67 23.33 -24.94
CA TYR A 6 29.59 23.14 -23.97
C TYR A 6 28.55 24.24 -24.14
N LYS A 7 27.27 23.88 -24.04
CA LYS A 7 26.16 24.83 -23.95
C LYS A 7 25.61 24.84 -22.53
N VAL A 8 25.50 26.03 -21.95
CA VAL A 8 24.91 26.21 -20.62
C VAL A 8 23.39 26.08 -20.75
N LEU A 9 22.79 25.22 -19.94
CA LEU A 9 21.34 25.07 -19.86
C LEU A 9 20.75 26.14 -18.93
N GLY A 10 19.75 26.86 -19.41
CA GLY A 10 19.04 27.87 -18.61
C GLY A 10 17.88 27.27 -17.81
N PRO A 11 17.23 28.07 -16.93
CA PRO A 11 16.02 27.65 -16.23
C PRO A 11 14.89 27.22 -17.17
N ASN A 12 14.78 27.84 -18.34
CA ASN A 12 13.77 27.52 -19.36
C ASN A 12 14.03 26.19 -20.10
N ASP A 13 15.21 25.60 -19.93
CA ASP A 13 15.58 24.32 -20.51
C ASP A 13 15.46 23.16 -19.52
N LYS A 14 14.97 23.42 -18.31
CA LYS A 14 14.75 22.44 -17.26
C LYS A 14 13.28 22.41 -16.88
N VAL A 15 12.67 21.23 -16.93
CA VAL A 15 11.33 20.99 -16.39
C VAL A 15 11.40 19.80 -15.46
N THR A 16 11.03 20.00 -14.21
CA THR A 16 10.87 18.91 -13.25
C THR A 16 9.42 18.48 -13.24
N THR A 17 9.19 17.17 -13.36
CA THR A 17 7.85 16.57 -13.37
C THR A 17 7.83 15.43 -12.36
N ARG A 18 6.80 15.40 -11.51
CA ARG A 18 6.49 14.25 -10.65
C ARG A 18 5.48 13.38 -11.39
N THR A 19 5.79 12.11 -11.56
CA THR A 19 4.85 11.13 -12.14
C THR A 19 4.54 10.08 -11.10
N LEU A 20 3.25 9.82 -10.88
CA LEU A 20 2.80 8.73 -10.04
C LEU A 20 2.58 7.51 -10.93
N LEU A 21 3.23 6.40 -10.59
CA LEU A 21 2.97 5.10 -11.21
C LEU A 21 2.18 4.25 -10.25
N HIS A 22 1.26 3.46 -10.81
CA HIS A 22 0.43 2.54 -10.06
C HIS A 22 0.65 1.12 -10.55
N GLU A 23 0.94 0.22 -9.62
CA GLU A 23 1.00 -1.21 -9.87
C GLU A 23 -0.13 -1.88 -9.07
N ALA A 24 -0.85 -2.80 -9.73
CA ALA A 24 -1.88 -3.59 -9.08
C ALA A 24 -1.25 -4.74 -8.30
N ILE A 25 -1.60 -4.85 -7.01
CA ILE A 25 -1.12 -5.88 -6.09
C ILE A 25 -2.30 -6.81 -5.74
N PRO A 26 -2.49 -7.92 -6.48
CA PRO A 26 -3.45 -8.95 -6.11
C PRO A 26 -2.82 -9.95 -5.15
N ILE A 27 -3.46 -10.16 -4.01
CA ILE A 27 -3.10 -11.17 -3.00
C ILE A 27 -4.28 -12.13 -2.88
N THR A 28 -4.15 -13.31 -3.49
CA THR A 28 -5.21 -14.30 -3.47
C THR A 28 -5.29 -14.99 -2.10
N GLY A 29 -6.49 -15.33 -1.66
CA GLY A 29 -6.73 -16.05 -0.41
C GLY A 29 -6.00 -17.38 -0.31
N THR A 30 -5.64 -17.98 -1.45
CA THR A 30 -4.82 -19.20 -1.51
C THR A 30 -3.40 -18.97 -0.97
N ILE A 31 -2.78 -17.82 -1.23
CA ILE A 31 -1.46 -17.49 -0.68
C ILE A 31 -1.59 -17.19 0.82
N VAL A 32 -2.73 -16.60 1.21
CA VAL A 32 -3.02 -16.28 2.62
C VAL A 32 -3.33 -17.54 3.44
N SER A 33 -3.94 -18.57 2.85
CA SER A 33 -4.22 -19.86 3.49
C SER A 33 -4.30 -21.02 2.50
N GLY A 34 -3.75 -22.18 2.88
CA GLY A 34 -3.97 -23.48 2.24
C GLY A 34 -3.04 -23.86 1.08
N THR A 35 -2.18 -22.96 0.57
CA THR A 35 -1.27 -23.30 -0.55
C THR A 35 -0.04 -24.07 -0.10
N TYR A 36 0.62 -23.66 0.99
CA TYR A 36 1.90 -24.21 1.43
C TYR A 36 1.77 -25.11 2.66
N GLY A 37 0.71 -25.92 2.70
CA GLY A 37 0.49 -26.88 3.77
C GLY A 37 -0.97 -27.11 4.06
N THR A 38 -1.23 -27.90 5.10
CA THR A 38 -2.58 -28.13 5.63
C THR A 38 -2.67 -27.49 7.01
N PHE A 39 -3.75 -26.73 7.24
CA PHE A 39 -4.03 -26.16 8.55
C PHE A 39 -3.89 -27.22 9.65
N PRO A 40 -3.18 -26.94 10.77
CA PRO A 40 -2.60 -25.66 11.18
C PRO A 40 -1.16 -25.39 10.73
N ASN A 41 -0.54 -26.30 9.98
CA ASN A 41 0.86 -26.22 9.61
C ASN A 41 1.02 -25.73 8.17
N GLU A 42 1.18 -24.42 8.03
CA GLU A 42 1.42 -23.75 6.76
C GLU A 42 2.84 -23.18 6.74
N ASP A 43 3.65 -23.64 5.80
CA ASP A 43 5.08 -23.34 5.75
C ASP A 43 5.38 -21.88 5.39
N ASN A 44 4.41 -21.15 4.84
CA ASN A 44 4.51 -19.73 4.51
C ASN A 44 4.01 -18.81 5.66
N ILE A 45 3.54 -19.38 6.76
CA ILE A 45 3.02 -18.64 7.91
C ILE A 45 4.02 -18.73 9.06
N LYS A 46 4.45 -17.58 9.56
CA LYS A 46 5.43 -17.51 10.64
C LYS A 46 4.77 -17.01 11.92
N ASN A 47 4.73 -17.89 12.92
CA ASN A 47 4.40 -17.55 14.28
C ASN A 47 5.69 -17.32 15.08
N PHE A 48 5.84 -16.14 15.67
CA PHE A 48 7.02 -15.82 16.48
C PHE A 48 6.85 -16.28 17.92
N SER A 49 7.97 -16.57 18.59
CA SER A 49 7.99 -17.01 19.99
C SER A 49 7.41 -15.97 20.96
N HIS A 50 7.46 -14.68 20.63
CA HIS A 50 6.83 -13.63 21.42
C HIS A 50 5.29 -13.61 21.29
N GLY A 51 4.72 -14.24 20.26
CA GLY A 51 3.27 -14.41 20.09
C GLY A 51 2.47 -13.11 20.01
N MET A 52 3.02 -12.06 19.37
CA MET A 52 2.37 -10.74 19.26
C MET A 52 1.74 -10.48 17.90
N PHE A 53 2.27 -11.12 16.84
CA PHE A 53 1.74 -11.02 15.50
C PHE A 53 2.11 -12.29 14.72
N GLN A 54 1.46 -12.47 13.59
CA GLN A 54 1.69 -13.55 12.64
C GLN A 54 2.03 -12.94 11.27
N SER A 55 3.13 -13.38 10.66
CA SER A 55 3.54 -12.90 9.33
C SER A 55 3.12 -13.89 8.24
N VAL A 56 2.67 -13.35 7.11
CA VAL A 56 2.34 -14.09 5.89
C VAL A 56 3.41 -13.83 4.83
N TYR A 57 3.94 -14.91 4.25
CA TYR A 57 4.92 -14.88 3.16
C TYR A 57 4.34 -15.42 1.85
N ASP A 58 4.92 -15.00 0.73
CA ASP A 58 4.57 -15.48 -0.63
C ASP A 58 5.07 -16.91 -0.91
N TYR A 59 6.10 -17.34 -0.18
CA TYR A 59 6.71 -18.67 -0.21
C TYR A 59 6.95 -19.17 1.22
N PRO A 60 7.33 -20.46 1.40
CA PRO A 60 7.76 -20.97 2.69
C PRO A 60 8.79 -20.05 3.35
N TYR A 61 8.56 -19.61 4.59
CA TYR A 61 9.31 -18.52 5.22
C TYR A 61 10.80 -18.83 5.46
N LEU A 62 11.20 -20.10 5.34
CA LEU A 62 12.60 -20.56 5.39
C LEU A 62 13.31 -20.48 4.04
N SER A 63 12.59 -20.23 2.95
CA SER A 63 13.14 -20.06 1.61
C SER A 63 13.86 -18.71 1.50
N SER A 64 15.01 -18.70 0.84
CA SER A 64 15.74 -17.45 0.53
C SER A 64 14.98 -16.51 -0.41
N SER A 65 13.96 -17.04 -1.11
CA SER A 65 13.14 -16.27 -2.03
C SER A 65 11.82 -15.80 -1.42
N ALA A 66 11.57 -16.09 -0.14
CA ALA A 66 10.32 -15.69 0.52
C ALA A 66 10.33 -14.20 0.86
N ASN A 67 9.34 -13.48 0.32
CA ASN A 67 9.07 -12.10 0.64
C ASN A 67 7.95 -12.00 1.65
N HIS A 68 8.12 -11.10 2.61
CA HIS A 68 7.09 -10.77 3.57
C HIS A 68 5.98 -9.95 2.88
N ILE A 69 4.73 -10.41 3.02
CA ILE A 69 3.55 -9.75 2.44
C ILE A 69 2.90 -8.82 3.47
N PHE A 70 2.42 -9.35 4.58
CA PHE A 70 1.82 -8.57 5.66
C PHE A 70 1.83 -9.31 7.00
N ASP A 71 1.74 -8.52 8.06
CA ASP A 71 1.58 -8.99 9.44
C ASP A 71 0.12 -8.84 9.89
N ILE A 72 -0.34 -9.81 10.68
CA ILE A 72 -1.63 -9.79 11.35
C ILE A 72 -1.40 -9.71 12.85
N ALA A 73 -2.00 -8.72 13.48
CA ALA A 73 -2.00 -8.58 14.93
C ALA A 73 -3.41 -8.27 15.43
N ILE A 74 -3.66 -8.58 16.71
CA ILE A 74 -4.96 -8.33 17.34
C ILE A 74 -4.73 -7.53 18.61
N GLY A 75 -5.51 -6.47 18.77
CA GLY A 75 -5.44 -5.61 19.93
C GLY A 75 -6.83 -5.35 20.53
N VAL A 76 -6.83 -5.27 21.86
CA VAL A 76 -8.00 -4.97 22.68
C VAL A 76 -7.68 -3.77 23.54
N SER A 77 -8.51 -2.74 23.44
CA SER A 77 -8.38 -1.53 24.25
C SER A 77 -8.72 -1.81 25.71
N ALA A 78 -8.09 -1.09 26.65
CA ALA A 78 -8.39 -1.25 28.08
C ALA A 78 -9.83 -0.79 28.44
N GLN A 79 -10.42 0.03 27.57
CA GLN A 79 -11.76 0.59 27.64
C GLN A 79 -12.80 -0.32 26.97
N SER A 80 -12.39 -1.42 26.32
CA SER A 80 -13.35 -2.39 25.77
C SER A 80 -14.08 -3.10 26.92
N GLY A 81 -15.39 -3.33 26.73
CA GLY A 81 -16.19 -4.14 27.65
C GLY A 81 -15.69 -5.58 27.78
N ILE A 82 -14.93 -6.10 26.80
CA ILE A 82 -14.39 -7.45 26.85
C ILE A 82 -13.05 -7.55 27.59
N TYR A 83 -12.36 -6.42 27.84
CA TYR A 83 -10.99 -6.42 28.35
C TYR A 83 -10.87 -7.05 29.74
N SER A 84 -11.84 -6.82 30.63
CA SER A 84 -11.87 -7.46 31.96
C SER A 84 -11.88 -8.98 31.88
N SER A 85 -12.52 -9.52 30.84
CA SER A 85 -12.80 -10.94 30.64
C SER A 85 -11.75 -11.66 29.78
N VAL A 86 -10.71 -10.94 29.30
CA VAL A 86 -9.59 -11.55 28.57
C VAL A 86 -8.74 -12.39 29.55
N THR A 87 -8.59 -13.68 29.25
CA THR A 87 -7.84 -14.64 30.06
C THR A 87 -6.48 -14.98 29.47
N VAL A 88 -6.30 -14.86 28.15
CA VAL A 88 -5.07 -15.22 27.43
C VAL A 88 -4.41 -14.01 26.79
N GLN A 89 -3.10 -13.83 27.02
CA GLN A 89 -2.27 -12.78 26.42
C GLN A 89 -2.80 -11.33 26.61
N LYS A 90 -3.57 -11.09 27.68
CA LYS A 90 -4.24 -9.81 27.98
C LYS A 90 -3.35 -8.57 27.85
N GLU A 91 -2.17 -8.61 28.45
CA GLU A 91 -1.23 -7.48 28.41
C GLU A 91 -0.66 -7.25 27.02
N LYS A 92 -0.39 -8.33 26.26
CA LYS A 92 0.12 -8.23 24.89
C LYS A 92 -0.93 -7.61 23.96
N LYS A 93 -2.19 -8.05 24.03
CA LYS A 93 -3.31 -7.49 23.24
C LYS A 93 -3.49 -6.00 23.54
N ARG A 94 -3.42 -5.58 24.81
CA ARG A 94 -3.46 -4.15 25.18
C ARG A 94 -2.27 -3.38 24.62
N ASN A 95 -1.06 -3.92 24.77
CA ASN A 95 0.15 -3.23 24.34
C ASN A 95 0.18 -3.07 22.81
N ILE A 96 -0.29 -4.06 22.05
CA ILE A 96 -0.45 -3.96 20.59
C ILE A 96 -1.43 -2.85 20.23
N TYR A 97 -2.62 -2.84 20.85
CA TYR A 97 -3.61 -1.78 20.60
C TYR A 97 -3.01 -0.40 20.88
N ASN A 98 -2.37 -0.21 22.04
CA ASN A 98 -1.77 1.07 22.41
C ASN A 98 -0.62 1.47 21.50
N GLN A 99 0.22 0.53 21.07
CA GLN A 99 1.33 0.81 20.16
C GLN A 99 0.81 1.24 18.78
N MET A 100 -0.18 0.53 18.24
CA MET A 100 -0.79 0.91 16.96
C MET A 100 -1.50 2.26 17.07
N ALA A 101 -2.23 2.49 18.15
CA ALA A 101 -2.89 3.77 18.40
C ALA A 101 -1.88 4.93 18.53
N GLN A 102 -0.74 4.72 19.19
CA GLN A 102 0.32 5.75 19.29
C GLN A 102 0.93 6.10 17.94
N VAL A 103 1.17 5.11 17.08
CA VAL A 103 1.78 5.32 15.76
C VAL A 103 0.77 5.93 14.79
N LEU A 104 -0.49 5.50 14.82
CA LEU A 104 -1.48 5.83 13.81
C LEU A 104 -2.40 6.99 14.18
N VAL A 105 -2.77 7.14 15.46
CA VAL A 105 -3.71 8.18 15.90
C VAL A 105 -3.00 9.26 16.70
N GLY A 106 -2.05 8.87 17.54
CA GLY A 106 -1.25 9.79 18.37
C GLY A 106 -1.83 10.01 19.76
N TYR A 107 -1.68 11.23 20.27
CA TYR A 107 -2.01 11.61 21.64
C TYR A 107 -3.06 12.72 21.67
N ASP A 108 -3.86 12.73 22.74
CA ASP A 108 -4.78 13.81 23.03
C ASP A 108 -4.05 15.02 23.65
N VAL A 109 -4.80 16.09 23.92
CA VAL A 109 -4.27 17.30 24.58
C VAL A 109 -3.79 17.05 26.01
N THR A 110 -4.17 15.93 26.63
CA THR A 110 -3.77 15.54 27.99
C THR A 110 -2.52 14.64 28.02
N GLY A 111 -2.04 14.21 26.85
CA GLY A 111 -0.91 13.28 26.70
C GLY A 111 -1.31 11.80 26.80
N SER A 112 -2.61 11.50 26.82
CA SER A 112 -3.16 10.14 26.76
C SER A 112 -3.22 9.65 25.32
N VAL A 113 -3.04 8.34 25.11
CA VAL A 113 -3.14 7.72 23.78
C VAL A 113 -4.59 7.78 23.30
N LEU A 114 -4.80 8.32 22.10
CA LEU A 114 -6.13 8.37 21.48
C LEU A 114 -6.56 6.99 21.01
N GLN A 115 -7.85 6.70 21.11
CA GLN A 115 -8.44 5.48 20.57
C GLN A 115 -8.81 5.68 19.10
N PHE A 116 -8.93 4.59 18.35
CA PHE A 116 -9.40 4.64 16.97
C PHE A 116 -10.86 5.07 16.92
N ASP A 117 -11.15 6.11 16.13
CA ASP A 117 -12.52 6.55 15.89
C ASP A 117 -13.09 5.84 14.65
N GLY A 118 -14.31 5.32 14.75
CA GLY A 118 -15.00 4.70 13.63
C GLY A 118 -15.30 5.69 12.49
N ASP A 119 -15.43 6.98 12.77
CA ASP A 119 -15.71 8.03 11.76
C ASP A 119 -14.48 8.90 11.37
N GLY A 120 -13.33 8.64 12.00
CA GLY A 120 -12.08 9.40 11.80
C GLY A 120 -12.11 10.84 12.37
N ASP A 121 -13.09 11.20 13.21
CA ASP A 121 -13.18 12.50 13.85
C ASP A 121 -12.75 12.44 15.33
N PHE A 122 -11.48 12.75 15.59
CA PHE A 122 -10.92 12.79 16.95
C PHE A 122 -11.49 13.90 17.84
N THR A 123 -12.34 14.78 17.32
CA THR A 123 -12.97 15.86 18.10
C THR A 123 -14.32 15.48 18.68
N SER A 124 -14.93 14.40 18.17
CA SER A 124 -16.25 13.94 18.58
C SER A 124 -16.16 12.82 19.63
N THR A 125 -17.22 12.67 20.43
CA THR A 125 -17.42 11.50 21.32
C THR A 125 -18.00 10.30 20.56
N GLY A 126 -17.70 10.18 19.26
CA GLY A 126 -18.19 9.12 18.38
C GLY A 126 -17.76 7.71 18.79
N ASP A 127 -18.31 6.72 18.07
CA ASP A 127 -18.09 5.31 18.32
C ASP A 127 -16.61 4.92 18.13
N LYS A 128 -15.98 4.44 19.21
CA LYS A 128 -14.57 4.04 19.19
C LYS A 128 -14.40 2.57 18.83
N MET A 129 -13.42 2.27 17.99
CA MET A 129 -13.03 0.90 17.69
C MET A 129 -12.13 0.38 18.82
N ASN A 130 -12.72 -0.37 19.74
CA ASN A 130 -12.00 -0.88 20.92
C ASN A 130 -11.33 -2.24 20.67
N ASP A 131 -11.87 -3.03 19.74
CA ASP A 131 -11.44 -4.40 19.47
C ASP A 131 -11.06 -4.50 17.99
N CYS A 132 -9.76 -4.50 17.71
CA CYS A 132 -9.23 -4.29 16.37
C CYS A 132 -8.35 -5.44 15.89
N ILE A 133 -8.49 -5.74 14.59
CA ILE A 133 -7.56 -6.55 13.81
C ILE A 133 -6.69 -5.58 13.02
N PHE A 134 -5.37 -5.74 13.10
CA PHE A 134 -4.39 -4.93 12.40
C PHE A 134 -3.77 -5.74 11.27
N LEU A 135 -3.79 -5.19 10.06
CA LEU A 135 -3.08 -5.70 8.90
C LEU A 135 -2.01 -4.69 8.51
N VAL A 136 -0.75 -5.09 8.64
CA VAL A 136 0.40 -4.23 8.33
C VAL A 136 1.08 -4.74 7.09
N PHE A 137 0.97 -4.01 5.98
CA PHE A 137 1.56 -4.38 4.71
C PHE A 137 3.06 -4.10 4.66
N SER A 138 3.79 -4.99 4.00
CA SER A 138 5.21 -4.81 3.73
C SER A 138 5.45 -3.64 2.76
N ARG A 139 6.46 -2.81 3.04
CA ARG A 139 6.93 -1.73 2.15
C ARG A 139 7.29 -2.22 0.74
N LEU A 140 7.64 -3.50 0.58
CA LEU A 140 7.92 -4.07 -0.72
C LEU A 140 6.70 -4.01 -1.66
N LEU A 141 5.49 -4.16 -1.11
CA LEU A 141 4.22 -4.17 -1.84
C LEU A 141 3.63 -2.78 -1.99
N ILE A 142 3.54 -2.03 -0.89
CA ILE A 142 2.92 -0.69 -0.89
C ILE A 142 3.82 0.39 -1.52
N LYS A 143 5.13 0.14 -1.65
CA LYS A 143 6.12 1.12 -2.11
C LYS A 143 6.09 2.39 -1.25
N ASP A 144 5.63 3.51 -1.83
CA ASP A 144 5.52 4.80 -1.13
C ASP A 144 4.18 4.93 -0.41
N GLU A 145 3.08 4.52 -1.03
CA GLU A 145 1.75 4.51 -0.42
C GLU A 145 0.76 3.58 -1.15
N ILE A 146 -0.29 3.17 -0.45
CA ILE A 146 -1.46 2.56 -1.10
C ILE A 146 -2.26 3.66 -1.80
N LYS A 147 -2.63 3.44 -3.06
CA LYS A 147 -3.48 4.36 -3.81
C LYS A 147 -4.88 4.40 -3.17
N LYS A 148 -5.36 5.62 -2.89
CA LYS A 148 -6.72 5.87 -2.41
C LYS A 148 -7.76 5.33 -3.40
N GLU A 149 -8.89 4.89 -2.86
CA GLU A 149 -10.01 4.31 -3.61
C GLU A 149 -9.62 3.11 -4.47
N SER A 150 -8.63 2.34 -4.02
CA SER A 150 -8.18 1.12 -4.71
C SER A 150 -8.19 -0.12 -3.83
N PHE A 151 -8.39 0.05 -2.52
CA PHE A 151 -8.34 -1.06 -1.58
C PHE A 151 -9.65 -1.85 -1.63
N ASN A 152 -9.52 -3.17 -1.79
CA ASN A 152 -10.64 -4.09 -1.72
C ASN A 152 -10.19 -5.39 -1.04
N LEU A 153 -10.88 -5.74 0.03
CA LEU A 153 -10.70 -6.96 0.82
C LEU A 153 -12.00 -7.75 0.84
N GLU A 154 -12.00 -8.93 0.24
CA GLU A 154 -13.13 -9.86 0.24
C GLU A 154 -12.98 -10.90 1.35
N LEU A 155 -13.98 -10.94 2.22
CA LEU A 155 -14.01 -11.77 3.42
C LEU A 155 -15.18 -12.76 3.36
N GLY A 156 -14.90 -13.99 3.73
CA GLY A 156 -15.87 -15.04 3.95
C GLY A 156 -16.61 -14.87 5.27
N VAL A 157 -17.92 -14.69 5.21
CA VAL A 157 -18.79 -14.50 6.39
C VAL A 157 -19.71 -15.70 6.65
N GLU A 158 -19.39 -16.84 6.05
CA GLU A 158 -20.12 -18.07 6.28
C GLU A 158 -19.93 -18.56 7.72
N VAL A 159 -21.01 -19.12 8.30
CA VAL A 159 -21.09 -19.52 9.71
C VAL A 159 -19.96 -20.49 10.06
N ASN A 160 -19.71 -21.51 9.24
CA ASN A 160 -18.65 -22.48 9.48
C ASN A 160 -17.29 -21.97 8.96
N ARG A 161 -16.28 -21.94 9.83
CA ARG A 161 -14.89 -21.60 9.48
C ARG A 161 -14.32 -22.47 8.37
N ASP A 162 -14.55 -23.77 8.38
CA ASP A 162 -13.95 -24.71 7.42
C ASP A 162 -14.59 -24.61 6.01
N SER A 163 -15.69 -23.86 5.88
CA SER A 163 -16.31 -23.48 4.60
C SER A 163 -16.39 -21.97 4.42
N ALA A 164 -15.58 -21.21 5.17
CA ALA A 164 -15.68 -19.75 5.26
C ALA A 164 -15.70 -19.03 3.91
N ILE A 165 -14.96 -19.55 2.93
CA ILE A 165 -14.74 -18.94 1.60
C ILE A 165 -15.86 -19.28 0.58
N GLY A 166 -16.77 -20.20 0.93
CA GLY A 166 -17.68 -20.89 0.01
C GLY A 166 -18.75 -20.01 -0.64
N SER A 167 -19.70 -19.50 0.15
CA SER A 167 -21.01 -19.08 -0.38
C SER A 167 -21.36 -17.61 -0.14
N THR A 168 -21.02 -17.07 1.04
CA THR A 168 -21.38 -15.70 1.44
C THR A 168 -20.12 -14.88 1.68
N ARG A 169 -20.00 -13.78 0.95
CA ARG A 169 -18.84 -12.88 1.02
C ARG A 169 -19.27 -11.45 1.30
N MET A 170 -18.46 -10.79 2.10
CA MET A 170 -18.53 -9.36 2.38
C MET A 170 -17.29 -8.71 1.77
N THR A 171 -17.46 -7.55 1.14
CA THR A 171 -16.29 -6.84 0.59
C THR A 171 -16.09 -5.51 1.32
N VAL A 172 -14.87 -5.29 1.79
CA VAL A 172 -14.42 -4.11 2.53
C VAL A 172 -13.62 -3.23 1.58
N MET A 173 -14.02 -1.97 1.43
CA MET A 173 -13.49 -1.07 0.41
C MET A 173 -13.38 0.37 0.92
N ASP A 174 -12.45 1.15 0.37
CA ASP A 174 -12.26 2.57 0.69
C ASP A 174 -13.01 3.49 -0.30
N VAL A 175 -14.34 3.37 -0.28
CA VAL A 175 -15.23 4.13 -1.18
C VAL A 175 -15.07 5.64 -0.96
N SER A 176 -15.01 6.41 -2.05
CA SER A 176 -14.94 7.88 -2.03
C SER A 176 -13.71 8.47 -1.32
N ALA A 177 -12.73 7.64 -0.94
CA ALA A 177 -11.54 8.09 -0.24
C ALA A 177 -10.62 9.02 -1.06
N SER A 178 -10.82 9.10 -2.39
CA SER A 178 -10.17 10.11 -3.23
C SER A 178 -10.52 11.55 -2.81
N ASN A 179 -11.71 11.78 -2.24
CA ASN A 179 -12.19 13.11 -1.84
C ASN A 179 -12.41 13.24 -0.32
N GLU A 180 -12.67 12.14 0.38
CA GLU A 180 -13.09 12.14 1.80
C GLU A 180 -12.06 11.50 2.74
N TYR A 181 -10.77 11.72 2.49
CA TYR A 181 -9.71 11.28 3.37
C TYR A 181 -9.48 12.26 4.54
N ARG A 182 -8.90 11.75 5.62
CA ARG A 182 -8.55 12.49 6.83
C ARG A 182 -7.04 12.73 6.89
N VAL A 183 -6.64 13.84 7.49
CA VAL A 183 -5.24 14.31 7.57
C VAL A 183 -4.77 14.59 9.00
N ASN A 184 -5.61 14.26 9.98
CA ASN A 184 -5.39 14.51 11.40
C ASN A 184 -4.57 13.41 12.10
N SER A 185 -3.85 12.58 11.34
CA SER A 185 -3.02 11.47 11.85
C SER A 185 -1.52 11.76 11.69
N PRO A 186 -0.68 11.37 12.66
CA PRO A 186 0.79 11.42 12.51
C PRO A 186 1.32 10.43 11.46
N ALA A 187 0.56 9.41 11.10
CA ALA A 187 0.94 8.37 10.13
C ALA A 187 0.59 8.73 8.67
N GLY A 188 0.15 9.97 8.43
CA GLY A 188 -0.21 10.47 7.12
C GLY A 188 -1.72 10.55 6.91
N GLU A 189 -2.12 10.39 5.65
CA GLU A 189 -3.51 10.44 5.25
C GLU A 189 -4.15 9.07 5.45
N TYR A 190 -5.41 9.06 5.87
CA TYR A 190 -6.16 7.82 6.05
C TYR A 190 -7.60 7.95 5.58
N GLY A 191 -8.18 6.81 5.20
CA GLY A 191 -9.55 6.67 4.73
C GLY A 191 -10.38 5.80 5.68
N ILE A 192 -11.69 5.96 5.59
CA ILE A 192 -12.65 5.08 6.26
C ILE A 192 -12.91 3.89 5.35
N LEU A 193 -12.92 2.69 5.93
CA LEU A 193 -13.28 1.46 5.24
C LEU A 193 -14.76 1.15 5.44
N TYR A 194 -15.38 0.75 4.34
CA TYR A 194 -16.79 0.45 4.25
C TYR A 194 -17.00 -1.00 3.85
N ALA A 195 -17.86 -1.70 4.57
CA ALA A 195 -18.27 -3.06 4.24
C ALA A 195 -19.52 -3.06 3.34
N THR A 196 -19.56 -4.01 2.40
CA THR A 196 -20.73 -4.34 1.57
C THR A 196 -21.23 -5.73 1.93
N GLY A 197 -22.50 -5.87 2.28
CA GLY A 197 -23.15 -7.17 2.46
C GLY A 197 -23.93 -7.34 3.78
N ALA A 198 -25.03 -8.10 3.67
CA ALA A 198 -25.99 -8.52 4.70
C ALA A 198 -26.13 -7.51 5.86
N ILE A 199 -26.72 -6.36 5.54
CA ILE A 199 -27.04 -5.32 6.50
C ILE A 199 -28.43 -5.65 7.04
N ASP A 200 -28.54 -5.90 8.34
CA ASP A 200 -29.83 -5.81 9.01
C ASP A 200 -30.25 -4.33 9.02
N SER A 201 -31.53 -4.04 8.81
CA SER A 201 -32.07 -2.70 8.54
C SER A 201 -31.90 -1.69 9.69
N ALA A 202 -31.26 -2.09 10.79
CA ALA A 202 -31.06 -1.30 12.00
C ALA A 202 -29.60 -0.86 12.25
N VAL A 203 -28.64 -1.25 11.39
CA VAL A 203 -27.28 -0.70 11.42
C VAL A 203 -27.28 0.69 10.77
N THR A 204 -26.58 1.66 11.38
CA THR A 204 -26.40 2.99 10.76
C THR A 204 -25.61 2.87 9.47
N THR A 205 -26.32 2.97 8.35
CA THR A 205 -25.73 2.95 7.01
C THR A 205 -25.42 4.37 6.53
N GLU A 206 -24.31 4.51 5.81
CA GLU A 206 -24.05 5.68 4.99
C GLU A 206 -24.35 5.34 3.54
N THR A 207 -25.24 6.11 2.92
CA THR A 207 -25.54 5.97 1.50
C THR A 207 -24.49 6.73 0.71
N ILE A 208 -23.64 6.00 -0.02
CA ILE A 208 -22.68 6.58 -0.95
C ILE A 208 -23.11 6.20 -2.36
N GLY A 209 -23.56 7.18 -3.14
CA GLY A 209 -24.19 6.94 -4.44
C GLY A 209 -25.53 6.21 -4.30
N SER A 210 -25.63 5.00 -4.86
CA SER A 210 -26.85 4.16 -4.84
C SER A 210 -26.78 2.95 -3.91
N HIS A 211 -25.70 2.82 -3.13
CA HIS A 211 -25.48 1.67 -2.25
C HIS A 211 -25.35 2.13 -0.80
N GLU A 212 -25.82 1.29 0.11
CA GLU A 212 -25.67 1.48 1.54
C GLU A 212 -24.43 0.76 2.04
N TYR A 213 -23.65 1.47 2.85
CA TYR A 213 -22.37 1.02 3.38
C TYR A 213 -22.36 1.15 4.89
N VAL A 214 -21.58 0.29 5.56
CA VAL A 214 -21.33 0.38 7.00
C VAL A 214 -19.86 0.58 7.26
N LYS A 215 -19.51 1.52 8.14
CA LYS A 215 -18.13 1.77 8.56
C LYS A 215 -17.59 0.55 9.30
N CYS A 216 -16.47 0.01 8.85
CA CYS A 216 -15.88 -1.20 9.39
C CYS A 216 -14.38 -1.10 9.70
N GLY A 217 -13.77 0.06 9.47
CA GLY A 217 -12.35 0.21 9.72
C GLY A 217 -11.73 1.50 9.19
N LEU A 218 -10.42 1.56 9.30
CA LEU A 218 -9.58 2.65 8.81
C LEU A 218 -8.41 2.09 8.00
N ILE A 219 -7.98 2.82 6.97
CA ILE A 219 -6.79 2.52 6.18
C ILE A 219 -5.83 3.70 6.16
N TYR A 220 -4.60 3.51 6.59
CA TYR A 220 -3.53 4.51 6.58
C TYR A 220 -2.64 4.31 5.36
N TYR A 221 -2.72 5.21 4.38
CA TYR A 221 -2.20 4.99 3.03
C TYR A 221 -0.67 4.94 2.97
N GLN A 222 0.01 5.91 3.61
CA GLN A 222 1.47 5.99 3.63
C GLN A 222 2.09 4.99 4.61
N ALA A 223 1.39 4.67 5.70
CA ALA A 223 1.86 3.66 6.65
C ALA A 223 1.63 2.22 6.15
N GLY A 224 0.69 2.02 5.23
CA GLY A 224 0.28 0.69 4.75
C GLY A 224 -0.35 -0.15 5.85
N VAL A 225 -1.14 0.47 6.73
CA VAL A 225 -1.80 -0.24 7.85
C VAL A 225 -3.31 -0.14 7.71
N VAL A 226 -3.97 -1.29 7.80
CA VAL A 226 -5.42 -1.41 7.85
C VAL A 226 -5.84 -1.83 9.25
N VAL A 227 -6.82 -1.13 9.79
CA VAL A 227 -7.42 -1.38 11.10
C VAL A 227 -8.87 -1.78 10.87
N LEU A 228 -9.25 -3.00 11.21
CA LEU A 228 -10.61 -3.51 11.08
C LEU A 228 -11.23 -3.72 12.46
N THR A 229 -12.51 -3.39 12.62
CA THR A 229 -13.25 -3.69 13.86
C THR A 229 -13.67 -5.16 13.88
N SER A 230 -13.63 -5.78 15.06
CA SER A 230 -14.15 -7.14 15.28
C SER A 230 -15.66 -7.25 15.05
N SER A 231 -16.42 -6.15 15.16
CA SER A 231 -17.86 -6.13 14.94
C SER A 231 -18.27 -6.54 13.52
N LEU A 232 -17.33 -6.55 12.56
CA LEU A 232 -17.51 -7.09 11.22
C LEU A 232 -18.02 -8.54 11.19
N PHE A 233 -17.72 -9.32 12.23
CA PHE A 233 -18.03 -10.75 12.29
C PHE A 233 -19.06 -11.11 13.36
N ILE A 234 -19.72 -10.11 13.94
CA ILE A 234 -20.72 -10.26 15.00
C ILE A 234 -22.11 -10.00 14.42
N GLU A 235 -23.12 -10.71 14.91
CA GLU A 235 -24.51 -10.52 14.52
C GLU A 235 -25.10 -9.23 15.12
N HIS A 236 -25.90 -8.52 14.33
CA HIS A 236 -26.50 -7.23 14.70
C HIS A 236 -27.46 -7.34 15.90
N ASP A 237 -28.41 -8.28 15.88
CA ASP A 237 -29.55 -8.33 16.84
C ASP A 237 -29.14 -8.73 18.27
N VAL A 238 -27.94 -9.30 18.46
CA VAL A 238 -27.48 -9.80 19.77
C VAL A 238 -26.44 -8.88 20.43
N THR A 239 -25.51 -8.31 19.66
CA THR A 239 -24.38 -7.52 20.20
C THR A 239 -24.09 -6.24 19.39
N ASN A 240 -25.07 -5.72 18.63
CA ASN A 240 -24.88 -4.57 17.73
C ASN A 240 -23.72 -4.78 16.73
N GLY A 241 -23.55 -6.01 16.24
CA GLY A 241 -22.58 -6.36 15.20
C GLY A 241 -23.00 -5.87 13.80
N LEU A 242 -22.16 -6.13 12.79
CA LEU A 242 -22.37 -5.68 11.41
C LEU A 242 -23.01 -6.75 10.50
N LEU A 243 -23.10 -8.01 10.94
CA LEU A 243 -23.70 -9.08 10.15
C LEU A 243 -25.22 -9.14 10.37
N ALA A 244 -26.00 -9.22 9.29
CA ALA A 244 -27.42 -9.51 9.38
C ALA A 244 -27.66 -10.89 9.99
N THR A 245 -28.81 -11.04 10.61
CA THR A 245 -29.22 -12.24 11.32
C THR A 245 -29.13 -13.48 10.42
N ASN A 246 -28.29 -14.44 10.78
CA ASN A 246 -28.28 -15.73 10.13
C ASN A 246 -29.33 -16.62 10.82
N ALA A 247 -30.48 -16.84 10.17
CA ALA A 247 -31.55 -17.69 10.70
C ALA A 247 -31.20 -19.19 10.80
N ALA A 248 -29.92 -19.56 10.89
CA ALA A 248 -29.44 -20.93 10.95
C ALA A 248 -28.73 -21.22 12.28
N SER A 249 -29.47 -21.90 13.17
CA SER A 249 -28.99 -22.70 14.30
C SER A 249 -28.28 -21.99 15.47
N GLY A 250 -28.96 -21.06 16.15
CA GLY A 250 -28.72 -20.77 17.58
C GLY A 250 -27.28 -20.43 17.99
N MET A 251 -26.53 -19.76 17.13
CA MET A 251 -25.20 -19.22 17.42
C MET A 251 -25.25 -17.71 17.15
N ASP A 252 -24.73 -16.90 18.08
CA ASP A 252 -24.77 -15.42 18.04
C ASP A 252 -23.71 -14.82 17.08
N GLY A 253 -23.53 -15.43 15.90
CA GLY A 253 -22.58 -14.97 14.87
C GLY A 253 -21.82 -16.06 14.11
N VAL A 254 -20.67 -15.69 13.56
CA VAL A 254 -19.80 -16.53 12.73
C VAL A 254 -18.88 -17.39 13.60
N GLU A 255 -18.75 -18.70 13.32
CA GLU A 255 -17.77 -19.55 13.99
C GLU A 255 -16.36 -19.12 13.60
N TRP A 256 -15.68 -18.41 14.48
CA TRP A 256 -14.32 -17.95 14.30
C TRP A 256 -13.33 -19.12 14.35
N LEU A 257 -13.51 -20.05 15.28
CA LEU A 257 -12.58 -21.17 15.50
C LEU A 257 -13.16 -22.49 14.98
N LYS A 258 -12.28 -23.40 14.53
CA LYS A 258 -12.67 -24.75 14.12
C LYS A 258 -13.25 -25.53 15.31
N LYS A 259 -14.49 -26.00 15.21
CA LYS A 259 -15.08 -26.96 16.16
C LYS A 259 -14.27 -28.25 16.18
N THR A 260 -13.74 -28.63 17.34
CA THR A 260 -13.31 -30.01 17.60
C THR A 260 -14.52 -30.81 18.12
N SER A 261 -14.54 -32.12 17.91
CA SER A 261 -15.73 -32.98 18.11
C SER A 261 -16.33 -33.02 19.52
N ASN A 262 -15.74 -32.31 20.50
CA ASN A 262 -16.15 -32.30 21.91
C ASN A 262 -16.42 -30.89 22.49
N GLN A 263 -16.51 -29.83 21.66
CA GLN A 263 -16.73 -28.45 22.14
C GLN A 263 -18.19 -28.00 21.90
N SER A 264 -18.83 -27.49 22.95
CA SER A 264 -20.22 -26.99 22.95
C SER A 264 -20.33 -25.47 23.13
N GLN A 265 -19.21 -24.72 23.11
CA GLN A 265 -19.20 -23.27 23.32
C GLN A 265 -19.27 -22.54 21.96
N ASP A 266 -19.89 -21.36 21.97
CA ASP A 266 -19.93 -20.44 20.86
C ASP A 266 -18.50 -19.99 20.53
N ASN A 267 -18.03 -20.35 19.34
CA ASN A 267 -16.67 -20.04 18.89
C ASN A 267 -16.65 -18.68 18.18
N ASP A 268 -17.29 -17.65 18.73
CA ASP A 268 -17.39 -16.36 18.06
C ASP A 268 -16.05 -15.58 18.10
N ILE A 269 -16.03 -14.43 17.41
CA ILE A 269 -14.83 -13.57 17.39
C ILE A 269 -14.54 -12.96 18.77
N ILE A 270 -15.57 -12.74 19.59
CA ILE A 270 -15.43 -12.15 20.91
C ILE A 270 -14.66 -13.11 21.83
N ASP A 271 -15.02 -14.39 21.83
CA ASP A 271 -14.38 -15.42 22.62
C ASP A 271 -12.97 -15.72 22.13
N ALA A 272 -12.72 -15.61 20.82
CA ALA A 272 -11.36 -15.62 20.30
C ALA A 272 -10.50 -14.47 20.87
N PHE A 273 -11.08 -13.29 21.04
CA PHE A 273 -10.39 -12.14 21.63
C PHE A 273 -10.20 -12.31 23.15
N LYS A 274 -11.07 -13.03 23.86
CA LYS A 274 -10.94 -13.29 25.31
C LYS A 274 -9.99 -14.43 25.65
N ALA A 275 -10.17 -15.59 25.01
CA ALA A 275 -9.66 -16.88 25.49
C ALA A 275 -8.54 -17.49 24.62
N ASN A 276 -8.26 -16.92 23.45
CA ASN A 276 -7.30 -17.50 22.52
C ASN A 276 -6.02 -16.69 22.36
N GLU A 277 -4.97 -17.39 21.92
CA GLU A 277 -3.74 -16.77 21.47
C GLU A 277 -3.99 -15.93 20.20
N ILE A 278 -3.15 -14.89 20.01
CA ILE A 278 -3.23 -14.02 18.84
C ILE A 278 -3.02 -14.82 17.54
N SER A 279 -2.12 -15.80 17.54
CA SER A 279 -1.85 -16.71 16.41
C SER A 279 -3.11 -17.47 15.97
N ALA A 280 -3.82 -18.08 16.92
CA ALA A 280 -5.05 -18.84 16.61
C ALA A 280 -6.15 -17.94 16.02
N SER A 281 -6.26 -16.71 16.54
CA SER A 281 -7.24 -15.74 16.04
C SER A 281 -6.85 -15.17 14.67
N ALA A 282 -5.54 -15.01 14.41
CA ALA A 282 -5.01 -14.63 13.11
C ALA A 282 -5.21 -15.74 12.06
N ASP A 283 -5.03 -17.01 12.44
CA ASP A 283 -5.32 -18.15 11.58
C ASP A 283 -6.79 -18.15 11.14
N SER A 284 -7.71 -17.91 12.07
CA SER A 284 -9.14 -17.79 11.77
C SER A 284 -9.43 -16.65 10.80
N PHE A 285 -8.82 -15.47 10.99
CA PHE A 285 -8.96 -14.35 10.07
C PHE A 285 -8.43 -14.69 8.67
N ARG A 286 -7.22 -15.27 8.56
CA ARG A 286 -6.60 -15.64 7.27
C ARG A 286 -7.45 -16.60 6.45
N ASN A 287 -8.04 -17.60 7.09
CA ASN A 287 -8.90 -18.57 6.42
C ASN A 287 -10.23 -17.98 5.96
N ARG A 288 -10.53 -16.73 6.34
CA ARG A 288 -11.67 -15.96 5.84
C ARG A 288 -11.30 -14.99 4.72
N ILE A 289 -10.02 -14.73 4.46
CA ILE A 289 -9.60 -13.85 3.36
C ILE A 289 -9.74 -14.63 2.05
N TYR A 290 -10.66 -14.20 1.20
CA TYR A 290 -10.81 -14.76 -0.15
C TYR A 290 -9.91 -14.06 -1.15
N ASN A 291 -9.91 -12.74 -1.13
CA ASN A 291 -9.11 -11.91 -2.02
C ASN A 291 -8.76 -10.60 -1.31
N LEU A 292 -7.56 -10.11 -1.53
CA LEU A 292 -7.13 -8.80 -1.10
C LEU A 292 -6.41 -8.15 -2.28
N GLN A 293 -6.84 -6.96 -2.65
CA GLN A 293 -6.24 -6.23 -3.76
C GLN A 293 -6.18 -4.74 -3.47
N PHE A 294 -5.09 -4.12 -3.90
CA PHE A 294 -4.93 -2.67 -3.89
C PHE A 294 -3.94 -2.27 -4.99
N ASN A 295 -3.94 -1.01 -5.37
CA ASN A 295 -2.87 -0.46 -6.20
C ASN A 295 -1.87 0.25 -5.30
N ASN A 296 -0.58 -0.01 -5.50
CA ASN A 296 0.45 0.82 -4.88
C ASN A 296 0.64 2.12 -5.67
N THR A 297 1.37 3.04 -5.08
CA THR A 297 1.86 4.24 -5.75
C THR A 297 3.37 4.31 -5.56
N THR A 298 4.08 4.52 -6.66
CA THR A 298 5.50 4.90 -6.65
C THR A 298 5.65 6.27 -7.26
N GLU A 299 6.37 7.14 -6.56
CA GLU A 299 6.64 8.49 -7.01
C GLU A 299 7.96 8.55 -7.76
N LEU A 300 7.90 8.77 -9.07
CA LEU A 300 9.11 9.05 -9.85
C LEU A 300 9.29 10.55 -9.98
N ASN A 301 10.41 11.02 -9.44
CA ASN A 301 10.88 12.38 -9.62
C ASN A 301 11.74 12.43 -10.87
N SER A 302 11.18 12.95 -11.95
CA SER A 302 11.88 13.09 -13.22
C SER A 302 12.27 14.55 -13.44
N THR A 303 13.51 14.78 -13.83
CA THR A 303 13.92 16.06 -14.40
C THR A 303 14.20 15.89 -15.88
N VAL A 304 13.52 16.70 -16.69
CA VAL A 304 13.66 16.74 -18.13
C VAL A 304 14.51 17.96 -18.50
N TYR A 305 15.59 17.72 -19.22
CA TYR A 305 16.44 18.74 -19.81
C TYR A 305 16.20 18.83 -21.31
N PHE A 306 15.96 20.03 -21.81
CA PHE A 306 15.80 20.32 -23.22
C PHE A 306 17.13 20.80 -23.80
N CYS A 307 17.88 19.88 -24.39
CA CYS A 307 19.14 20.18 -25.04
C CYS A 307 18.87 20.66 -26.48
N ARG A 308 18.84 21.99 -26.66
CA ARG A 308 18.61 22.63 -27.97
C ARG A 308 19.95 22.84 -28.68
N ALA A 309 20.12 22.21 -29.83
CA ALA A 309 21.23 22.45 -30.75
C ALA A 309 20.72 23.34 -31.90
N ASN A 310 21.03 24.63 -31.82
CA ASN A 310 20.56 25.62 -32.80
C ASN A 310 21.31 25.47 -34.13
N HIS A 311 20.85 26.19 -35.14
CA HIS A 311 21.40 26.14 -36.51
C HIS A 311 22.93 26.39 -36.54
N ASN A 312 23.44 27.31 -35.71
CA ASN A 312 24.85 27.71 -35.67
C ASN A 312 25.73 26.91 -34.69
N GLU A 313 25.17 26.00 -33.90
CA GLU A 313 25.89 25.28 -32.85
C GLU A 313 26.15 23.81 -33.23
N PHE A 314 27.23 23.24 -32.66
CA PHE A 314 27.57 21.81 -32.75
C PHE A 314 27.67 21.23 -34.19
N ASN A 315 28.00 22.06 -35.17
CA ASN A 315 28.22 21.66 -36.57
C ASN A 315 29.62 21.03 -36.82
N TYR A 316 30.27 20.53 -35.77
CA TYR A 316 31.58 19.88 -35.77
C TYR A 316 31.59 18.73 -34.75
N SER A 317 32.59 17.85 -34.82
CA SER A 317 32.70 16.69 -33.94
C SER A 317 34.05 16.64 -33.23
N SER A 318 34.07 16.08 -32.03
CA SER A 318 35.28 15.72 -31.28
C SER A 318 35.87 14.37 -31.72
N ASN A 319 35.27 13.69 -32.69
CA ASN A 319 35.81 12.46 -33.25
C ASN A 319 37.18 12.73 -33.92
N PRO A 320 38.23 11.94 -33.63
CA PRO A 320 39.56 12.10 -34.26
C PRO A 320 39.55 12.13 -35.78
N THR A 321 38.55 11.55 -36.45
CA THR A 321 38.41 11.61 -37.92
C THR A 321 38.14 13.02 -38.45
N TYR A 322 37.72 13.95 -37.60
CA TYR A 322 37.56 15.37 -37.92
C TYR A 322 38.86 16.16 -37.68
N LEU A 323 39.92 15.54 -37.17
CA LEU A 323 41.21 16.19 -36.98
C LEU A 323 42.10 15.90 -38.18
N SER A 324 42.61 16.94 -38.82
CA SER A 324 43.66 16.85 -39.82
C SER A 324 44.75 17.84 -39.44
N GLU A 325 45.97 17.32 -39.26
CA GLU A 325 47.10 18.05 -38.66
C GLU A 325 46.75 18.59 -37.26
N SER A 326 46.45 19.88 -37.14
CA SER A 326 46.04 20.57 -35.91
C SER A 326 44.81 21.46 -36.13
N LYS A 327 43.98 21.10 -37.12
CA LYS A 327 42.74 21.81 -37.46
C LYS A 327 41.56 20.85 -37.48
N VAL A 328 40.40 21.32 -37.04
CA VAL A 328 39.13 20.61 -37.18
C VAL A 328 38.65 20.77 -38.62
N ARG A 329 38.66 19.68 -39.39
CA ARG A 329 38.16 19.60 -40.76
C ARG A 329 36.69 19.19 -40.74
N VAL A 330 35.82 20.16 -41.05
CA VAL A 330 34.37 19.97 -41.15
C VAL A 330 33.84 19.89 -42.58
N LYS A 331 34.68 20.19 -43.57
CA LYS A 331 34.35 20.23 -45.01
C LYS A 331 35.49 19.62 -45.83
N ASN A 332 35.19 19.09 -47.01
CA ASN A 332 36.20 18.60 -47.96
C ASN A 332 36.53 19.66 -49.01
N GLN A 333 35.52 20.39 -49.47
CA GLN A 333 35.65 21.56 -50.34
C GLN A 333 35.08 22.80 -49.64
N SER A 334 35.55 23.99 -50.02
CA SER A 334 35.08 25.25 -49.39
C SER A 334 33.58 25.49 -49.56
N THR A 335 32.99 24.95 -50.63
CA THR A 335 31.56 25.02 -50.97
C THR A 335 30.68 24.04 -50.19
N ASP A 336 31.26 23.03 -49.54
CA ASP A 336 30.48 22.02 -48.84
C ASP A 336 29.80 22.59 -47.59
N VAL A 337 28.66 22.03 -47.23
CA VAL A 337 28.00 22.30 -45.95
C VAL A 337 28.67 21.43 -44.88
N PRO A 338 29.03 21.98 -43.70
CA PRO A 338 29.62 21.16 -42.65
C PRO A 338 28.57 20.19 -42.11
N VAL A 339 28.97 18.94 -41.91
CA VAL A 339 28.09 17.89 -41.39
C VAL A 339 28.71 17.35 -40.11
N SER A 340 27.89 17.17 -39.08
CA SER A 340 28.25 16.43 -37.87
C SER A 340 27.16 15.40 -37.56
N TYR A 341 27.49 14.42 -36.71
CA TYR A 341 26.52 13.43 -36.23
C TYR A 341 26.48 13.47 -34.71
N ILE A 342 25.31 13.75 -34.15
CA ILE A 342 25.08 13.70 -32.71
C ILE A 342 24.75 12.26 -32.34
N THR A 343 25.55 11.67 -31.45
CA THR A 343 25.38 10.28 -30.98
C THR A 343 25.08 10.20 -29.49
N THR A 344 25.64 11.15 -28.73
CA THR A 344 25.65 11.12 -27.27
C THR A 344 25.56 12.55 -26.75
N ILE A 345 24.85 12.73 -25.64
CA ILE A 345 24.73 13.99 -24.90
C ILE A 345 25.39 13.77 -23.55
N GLY A 346 26.44 14.53 -23.25
CA GLY A 346 27.06 14.57 -21.92
C GLY A 346 26.54 15.75 -21.13
N MET A 347 26.10 15.51 -19.90
CA MET A 347 25.72 16.54 -18.94
C MET A 347 26.86 16.77 -17.97
N TYR A 348 27.26 18.04 -17.81
CA TYR A 348 28.40 18.42 -16.99
C TYR A 348 27.97 19.41 -15.90
N ASN A 349 28.65 19.38 -14.75
CA ASN A 349 28.48 20.42 -13.74
C ASN A 349 29.24 21.71 -14.10
N ASP A 350 29.12 22.73 -13.25
CA ASP A 350 29.83 24.01 -13.35
C ASP A 350 31.37 23.88 -13.35
N ARG A 351 31.89 22.81 -12.72
CA ARG A 351 33.32 22.43 -12.71
C ARG A 351 33.75 21.60 -13.91
N ARG A 352 32.86 21.35 -14.88
CA ARG A 352 33.06 20.53 -16.09
C ARG A 352 33.31 19.04 -15.81
N GLU A 353 32.82 18.53 -14.69
CA GLU A 353 32.80 17.10 -14.38
C GLU A 353 31.54 16.48 -15.00
N LEU A 354 31.71 15.32 -15.65
CA LEU A 354 30.61 14.61 -16.31
C LEU A 354 29.69 13.96 -15.26
N LEU A 355 28.42 14.34 -15.24
CA LEU A 355 27.42 13.83 -14.31
C LEU A 355 26.54 12.73 -14.92
N ALA A 356 26.16 12.88 -16.19
CA ALA A 356 25.27 11.95 -16.86
C ALA A 356 25.57 11.89 -18.36
N VAL A 357 25.25 10.74 -18.96
CA VAL A 357 25.43 10.49 -20.40
C VAL A 357 24.14 9.91 -20.95
N ALA A 358 23.56 10.56 -21.95
CA ALA A 358 22.44 10.04 -22.72
C ALA A 358 22.91 9.62 -24.11
N LYS A 359 22.56 8.41 -24.53
CA LYS A 359 22.93 7.86 -25.84
C LYS A 359 21.70 7.81 -26.74
N LEU A 360 21.86 8.25 -27.98
CA LEU A 360 20.81 8.15 -29.00
C LEU A 360 20.80 6.75 -29.60
N SER A 361 19.62 6.26 -29.98
CA SER A 361 19.46 4.98 -30.66
C SER A 361 20.17 4.97 -32.01
N GLU A 362 20.15 6.11 -32.71
CA GLU A 362 20.76 6.30 -34.02
C GLU A 362 21.50 7.65 -34.07
N PRO A 363 22.60 7.76 -34.83
CA PRO A 363 23.30 9.03 -35.02
C PRO A 363 22.43 10.04 -35.79
N LEU A 364 22.20 11.22 -35.22
CA LEU A 364 21.42 12.28 -35.85
C LEU A 364 22.35 13.20 -36.66
N LYS A 365 22.11 13.26 -37.97
CA LYS A 365 22.85 14.14 -38.89
C LYS A 365 22.46 15.60 -38.65
N LYS A 366 23.45 16.43 -38.28
CA LYS A 366 23.32 17.88 -38.08
C LYS A 366 24.02 18.63 -39.19
N THR A 367 23.33 19.64 -39.71
CA THR A 367 23.83 20.65 -40.65
C THR A 367 23.46 22.04 -40.14
N PRO A 368 24.07 23.13 -40.67
CA PRO A 368 23.70 24.49 -40.33
C PRO A 368 22.25 24.87 -40.65
N ASP A 369 21.55 24.10 -41.49
CA ASP A 369 20.15 24.38 -41.86
C ASP A 369 19.14 23.66 -40.95
N THR A 370 19.62 22.78 -40.07
CA THR A 370 18.77 21.94 -39.22
C THR A 370 18.97 22.28 -37.75
N GLU A 371 17.88 22.31 -36.98
CA GLU A 371 17.90 22.49 -35.53
C GLU A 371 17.32 21.25 -34.86
N PHE A 372 17.90 20.85 -33.72
CA PHE A 372 17.39 19.73 -32.94
C PHE A 372 17.13 20.15 -31.51
N THR A 373 16.01 19.69 -30.95
CA THR A 373 15.76 19.74 -29.52
C THR A 373 15.71 18.30 -29.01
N LEU A 374 16.69 17.93 -28.19
CA LEU A 374 16.81 16.60 -27.61
C LEU A 374 16.30 16.64 -26.18
N ARG A 375 15.30 15.81 -25.89
CA ARG A 375 14.71 15.72 -24.55
C ARG A 375 15.43 14.65 -23.75
N VAL A 376 16.27 15.06 -22.81
CA VAL A 376 16.99 14.16 -21.90
C VAL A 376 16.21 14.07 -20.60
N ARG A 377 15.68 12.87 -20.29
CA ARG A 377 15.00 12.60 -19.02
C ARG A 377 15.98 11.95 -18.05
N LEU A 378 16.06 12.48 -16.84
CA LEU A 378 16.81 11.91 -15.73
C LEU A 378 15.81 11.57 -14.63
N ASP A 379 15.67 10.27 -14.39
CA ASP A 379 14.81 9.69 -13.35
C ASP A 379 15.71 9.31 -12.16
N TYR A 380 15.33 9.69 -10.94
CA TYR A 380 16.09 9.43 -9.72
C TYR A 380 15.22 9.13 -8.52
#